data_AF-A0A4Y2KMD0-F1
#
_entry.id   AF-A0A4Y2KMD0-F1
#
_cell.length_a   1.000
_cell.length_b   1.000
_cell.length_c   1.000
_cell.angle_alpha   90.00
_cell.angle_beta   90.00
_cell.angle_gamma   90.00
#
_symmetry.space_group_name_H-M   'P 1'
#
loop_
_entity.id
_entity.type
_entity.pdbx_description
1 polymer ?
#
loop_
_entity_poly.entity_id
_entity_poly.type
_entity_poly.pdbx_seq_one_letter_code
_entity_poly.pdbx_strand_id
1 'polypeptide(L)'
;MRMVDNTWRNVKETTIKNCLVRAGFFENKTSSETEEVDSIKHSIGEGEINPEQWASIQKVCHTNISFDDFLDVDNELQMCGTMTDKEIVANIQKFLMKKTKNWMNKNTKKLP
;
A
#
# COMPACT_ATOMS: atom_id res chain seq x y z
N MET A 1 6.08 -27.53 18.06
CA MET A 1 6.47 -26.90 16.79
C MET A 1 5.20 -26.73 15.96
N ARG A 2 4.77 -25.49 15.70
CA ARG A 2 3.59 -25.23 14.85
C ARG A 2 3.98 -25.44 13.38
N MET A 3 3.02 -25.79 12.54
CA MET A 3 3.24 -25.99 11.09
C MET A 3 3.92 -24.77 10.45
N VAL A 4 3.54 -23.56 10.89
CA VAL A 4 4.15 -22.31 10.44
C VAL A 4 5.65 -22.23 10.73
N ASP A 5 6.11 -22.78 11.86
CA ASP A 5 7.53 -22.74 12.24
C ASP A 5 8.36 -23.61 11.29
N ASN A 6 7.79 -24.72 10.80
CA ASN A 6 8.46 -25.61 9.85
C ASN A 6 8.47 -25.01 8.43
N THR A 7 7.37 -24.38 8.03
CA THR A 7 7.28 -23.66 6.74
C THR A 7 8.23 -22.47 6.72
N TRP A 8 8.32 -21.71 7.81
CA TRP A 8 9.20 -20.54 7.93
C TRP A 8 10.67 -20.89 7.76
N ARG A 9 11.12 -22.03 8.32
CA ARG A 9 12.50 -22.52 8.16
C ARG A 9 12.90 -22.85 6.72
N ASN A 10 11.92 -23.11 5.86
CA ASN A 10 12.16 -23.41 4.45
C ASN A 10 12.20 -22.15 3.56
N VAL A 11 11.84 -20.99 4.11
CA VAL A 11 11.91 -19.72 3.40
C VAL A 11 13.38 -19.33 3.28
N LYS A 12 13.86 -19.17 2.03
CA LYS A 12 15.21 -18.70 1.75
C LYS A 12 15.27 -17.18 1.81
N GLU A 13 16.43 -16.62 2.15
CA GLU A 13 16.68 -15.18 2.10
C GLU A 13 16.28 -14.56 0.75
N THR A 14 16.56 -15.26 -0.36
CA THR A 14 16.16 -14.84 -1.71
C THR A 14 14.65 -14.76 -1.89
N THR A 15 13.89 -15.62 -1.21
CA THR A 15 12.41 -15.58 -1.24
C THR A 15 11.89 -14.34 -0.54
N ILE A 16 12.51 -13.97 0.59
CA ILE A 16 12.19 -12.75 1.34
C ILE A 16 12.54 -11.52 0.51
N LYS A 17 13.76 -11.47 -0.05
CA LYS A 17 14.23 -10.37 -0.92
C LYS A 17 13.31 -10.17 -2.13
N ASN A 18 12.95 -11.25 -2.82
CA ASN A 18 12.03 -11.17 -3.96
C ASN A 18 10.64 -10.66 -3.57
N CYS A 19 10.16 -11.00 -2.38
CA CYS A 19 8.89 -10.50 -1.85
C CYS A 19 8.94 -8.98 -1.64
N LEU A 20 10.01 -8.48 -0.99
CA LEU A 20 10.23 -7.06 -0.75
C LEU A 20 10.32 -6.27 -2.07
N VAL A 21 11.08 -6.78 -3.04
CA VAL A 21 11.20 -6.16 -4.37
C VAL A 21 9.85 -6.11 -5.09
N ARG A 22 9.06 -7.19 -5.05
CA ARG A 22 7.70 -7.19 -5.63
C ARG A 22 6.74 -6.24 -4.92
N ALA A 23 6.97 -5.96 -3.64
CA ALA A 23 6.22 -4.98 -2.87
C ALA A 23 6.71 -3.53 -3.08
N GLY A 24 7.74 -3.31 -3.93
CA GLY A 24 8.25 -1.97 -4.28
C GLY A 24 9.44 -1.51 -3.43
N PHE A 25 9.98 -2.36 -2.55
CA PHE A 25 11.18 -2.05 -1.79
C PHE A 25 12.43 -2.40 -2.62
N PHE A 26 13.25 -1.41 -2.91
CA PHE A 26 14.53 -1.60 -3.59
C PHE A 26 15.68 -1.49 -2.59
N GLU A 27 16.68 -2.36 -2.75
CA GLU A 27 17.93 -2.26 -1.99
C GLU A 27 18.65 -0.99 -2.42
N ASN A 28 18.72 0.02 -1.54
CA ASN A 28 19.51 1.22 -1.80
C ASN A 28 20.99 0.80 -1.81
N LYS A 29 21.70 1.05 -2.90
CA LYS A 29 23.14 0.74 -3.02
C LYS A 29 24.03 1.69 -2.18
N THR A 30 23.46 2.36 -1.20
CA THR A 30 24.11 3.36 -0.37
C THR A 30 23.52 3.25 1.02
N SER A 31 24.03 2.32 1.80
CA SER A 31 23.80 2.30 3.25
C SER A 31 24.95 1.51 3.89
N SER A 32 26.03 2.23 4.18
CA SER A 32 26.76 2.00 5.41
C SER A 32 26.09 2.79 6.55
N GLU A 33 24.76 2.72 6.65
CA GLU A 33 23.95 3.45 7.63
C GLU A 33 23.21 2.44 8.50
N THR A 34 23.96 1.63 9.23
CA THR A 34 23.41 0.96 10.42
C THR A 34 23.30 1.91 11.61
N GLU A 35 23.84 3.13 11.54
CA GLU A 35 23.79 4.11 12.65
C GLU A 35 22.70 5.18 12.50
N GLU A 36 22.29 5.56 11.29
CA GLU A 36 21.31 6.65 11.10
C GLU A 36 19.85 6.20 11.19
N VAL A 37 19.53 4.98 10.76
CA VAL A 37 18.15 4.44 10.80
C VAL A 37 17.72 4.13 12.25
N ASP A 38 18.62 3.63 13.09
CA ASP A 38 18.34 3.39 14.52
C ASP A 38 18.21 4.70 15.31
N SER A 39 18.85 5.78 14.85
CA SER A 39 18.75 7.11 15.49
C SER A 39 17.35 7.73 15.35
N ILE A 40 16.68 7.54 14.20
CA ILE A 40 15.30 8.01 14.01
C ILE A 40 14.34 7.30 14.98
N LYS A 41 14.54 6.00 15.18
CA LYS A 41 13.71 5.16 16.04
C LYS A 41 13.76 5.56 17.51
N HIS A 42 14.87 6.15 17.95
CA HIS A 42 15.05 6.67 19.30
C HIS A 42 14.62 8.14 19.47
N SER A 43 14.56 8.92 18.38
CA SER A 43 14.20 10.34 18.42
C SER A 43 12.68 10.59 18.27
N ILE A 44 11.96 9.67 17.62
CA ILE A 44 10.51 9.67 17.55
C ILE A 44 9.99 8.88 18.77
N GLY A 45 9.79 9.56 19.89
CA GLY A 45 9.10 8.97 21.04
C GLY A 45 7.67 8.52 20.66
N GLU A 46 7.03 7.73 21.53
CA GLU A 46 5.59 7.42 21.39
C GLU A 46 4.78 8.72 21.56
N GLY A 47 4.49 9.42 20.45
CA GLY A 47 3.80 10.70 20.44
C GLY A 47 3.66 11.29 19.03
N GLU A 48 2.92 12.39 18.92
CA GLU A 48 2.77 13.15 17.67
C GLU A 48 4.13 13.71 17.21
N ILE A 49 4.41 13.61 15.90
CA ILE A 49 5.64 14.14 15.30
C ILE A 49 5.53 15.66 15.24
N ASN A 50 6.49 16.36 15.83
CA ASN A 50 6.58 17.82 15.74
C ASN A 50 7.42 18.28 14.51
N PRO A 51 7.38 19.58 14.14
CA PRO A 51 8.11 20.08 12.98
C PRO A 51 9.63 19.85 13.00
N GLU A 52 10.28 19.88 14.17
CA GLU A 52 11.73 19.68 14.30
C GLU A 52 12.12 18.22 14.06
N GLN A 53 11.30 17.29 14.56
CA GLN A 53 11.43 15.85 14.27
C GLN A 53 11.19 15.58 12.79
N TRP A 54 10.20 16.22 12.17
CA TRP A 54 9.95 16.09 10.74
C TRP A 54 11.14 16.55 9.89
N ALA A 55 11.80 17.66 10.24
CA ALA A 55 12.98 18.12 9.51
C ALA A 55 14.13 17.08 9.52
N SER A 56 14.27 16.33 10.61
CA SER A 56 15.24 15.25 10.72
C SER A 56 14.88 14.07 9.81
N ILE A 57 13.60 13.68 9.77
CA ILE A 57 13.08 12.64 8.87
C ILE A 57 13.25 13.06 7.41
N GLN A 58 12.92 14.31 7.09
CA GLN A 58 13.01 14.85 5.73
C GLN A 58 14.45 14.78 5.19
N LYS A 59 15.43 15.08 6.05
CA LYS A 59 16.85 15.02 5.72
C LYS A 59 17.31 13.59 5.38
N VAL A 60 16.88 12.60 6.16
CA VAL A 60 17.25 11.18 5.97
C VAL A 60 16.50 10.55 4.79
N CYS A 61 15.21 10.85 4.66
CA CYS A 61 14.38 10.31 3.59
C CYS A 61 14.52 11.04 2.25
N HIS A 62 15.30 12.13 2.20
CA HIS A 62 15.50 12.97 1.00
C HIS A 62 14.19 13.36 0.31
N THR A 63 13.16 13.72 1.09
CA THR A 63 11.84 14.11 0.58
C THR A 63 11.68 15.62 0.53
N ASN A 64 10.86 16.09 -0.41
CA ASN A 64 10.49 17.51 -0.56
C ASN A 64 9.10 17.81 0.03
N ILE A 65 8.51 16.86 0.74
CA ILE A 65 7.20 16.98 1.40
C ILE A 65 7.32 17.88 2.62
N SER A 66 6.48 18.91 2.71
CA SER A 66 6.46 19.79 3.88
C SER A 66 5.82 19.11 5.10
N PHE A 67 6.00 19.70 6.29
CA PHE A 67 5.35 19.16 7.50
C PHE A 67 3.82 19.24 7.40
N ASP A 68 3.29 20.31 6.82
CA ASP A 68 1.83 20.47 6.62
C ASP A 68 1.30 19.41 5.64
N ASP A 69 2.00 19.14 4.53
CA ASP A 69 1.64 18.06 3.59
C ASP A 69 1.64 16.68 4.26
N PHE A 70 2.54 16.46 5.23
CA PHE A 70 2.59 15.23 6.00
C PHE A 70 1.37 15.07 6.92
N LEU A 71 0.94 16.15 7.59
CA LEU A 71 -0.25 16.15 8.42
C LEU A 71 -1.53 15.97 7.60
N ASP A 72 -1.57 16.57 6.41
CA ASP A 72 -2.75 16.57 5.53
C ASP A 72 -2.80 15.39 4.55
N VAL A 73 -1.90 14.40 4.69
CA VAL A 73 -1.81 13.25 3.78
C VAL A 73 -3.13 12.50 3.62
N ASP A 74 -3.92 12.44 4.69
CA ASP A 74 -5.21 11.75 4.72
C ASP A 74 -6.38 12.61 4.20
N ASN A 75 -6.22 13.94 4.11
CA ASN A 75 -7.28 14.86 3.68
C ASN A 75 -7.56 14.76 2.17
N GLU A 76 -6.54 14.47 1.37
CA GLU A 76 -6.68 14.24 -0.07
C GLU A 76 -6.93 12.77 -0.43
N LEU A 77 -6.85 11.88 0.57
CA LEU A 77 -7.17 10.48 0.34
C LEU A 77 -8.64 10.41 -0.05
N GLN A 78 -8.91 10.00 -1.30
CA GLN A 78 -10.25 9.61 -1.68
C GLN A 78 -10.65 8.40 -0.85
N MET A 79 -11.22 8.67 0.31
CA MET A 79 -12.07 7.70 0.98
C MET A 79 -13.12 7.31 -0.05
N CYS A 80 -13.32 6.00 -0.25
CA CYS A 80 -14.52 5.53 -0.94
C CYS A 80 -15.68 6.29 -0.32
N GLY A 81 -16.28 7.22 -1.08
CA GLY A 81 -17.42 7.98 -0.59
C GLY A 81 -18.44 7.02 -0.01
N THR A 82 -19.19 7.44 1.00
CA THR A 82 -20.16 6.59 1.68
C THR A 82 -21.22 6.17 0.65
N MET A 83 -20.99 5.05 -0.03
CA MET A 83 -21.91 4.58 -1.05
C MET A 83 -23.12 4.08 -0.28
N THR A 84 -24.24 4.75 -0.48
CA THR A 84 -25.50 4.34 0.15
C THR A 84 -25.88 2.95 -0.35
N ASP A 85 -26.60 2.17 0.46
CA ASP A 85 -27.08 0.83 0.05
C ASP A 85 -27.79 0.86 -1.30
N LYS A 86 -28.50 1.96 -1.60
CA LYS A 86 -29.18 2.19 -2.88
C LYS A 86 -28.20 2.27 -4.05
N GLU A 87 -27.09 2.99 -3.89
CA GLU A 87 -26.04 3.11 -4.91
C GLU A 87 -25.27 1.80 -5.10
N ILE A 88 -25.05 1.06 -4.01
CA ILE A 88 -24.46 -0.29 -4.05
C ILE A 88 -25.35 -1.22 -4.89
N VAL A 89 -26.64 -1.27 -4.59
CA VAL A 89 -27.61 -2.10 -5.33
C VAL A 89 -27.69 -1.68 -6.79
N ALA A 90 -27.76 -0.38 -7.08
CA ALA A 90 -27.80 0.13 -8.45
C ALA A 90 -26.54 -0.25 -9.25
N ASN A 91 -25.36 -0.20 -8.63
CA ASN A 91 -24.10 -0.56 -9.28
C ASN A 91 -24.04 -2.07 -9.60
N ILE A 92 -24.47 -2.92 -8.66
CA ILE A 92 -24.56 -4.37 -8.89
C ILE A 92 -25.53 -4.68 -10.02
N GLN A 93 -26.71 -4.06 -10.05
CA GLN A 93 -27.69 -4.24 -11.12
C GLN A 93 -27.13 -3.82 -12.48
N LYS A 94 -26.46 -2.66 -12.55
CA LYS A 94 -25.80 -2.18 -13.77
C LYS A 94 -24.73 -3.15 -14.26
N PHE A 95 -23.93 -3.69 -13.35
CA PHE A 95 -22.91 -4.70 -13.67
C PHE A 95 -23.53 -5.98 -14.23
N LEU A 96 -24.57 -6.50 -13.58
CA LEU A 96 -25.29 -7.71 -14.03
C LEU A 96 -25.92 -7.50 -15.41
N MET A 97 -26.60 -6.37 -15.64
CA MET A 97 -27.18 -6.04 -16.95
C MET A 97 -26.12 -6.00 -18.06
N LYS A 98 -24.96 -5.38 -17.80
CA LYS A 98 -23.85 -5.33 -18.77
C LYS A 98 -23.32 -6.74 -19.06
N LYS A 99 -23.17 -7.58 -18.03
CA LYS A 99 -22.72 -8.97 -18.18
C LYS A 99 -23.71 -9.79 -19.00
N THR A 100 -25.00 -9.67 -18.72
CA THR A 100 -26.06 -10.37 -19.46
C THR A 100 -26.11 -9.92 -20.92
N LYS A 101 -26.05 -8.60 -21.18
CA LYS A 101 -26.01 -8.06 -22.55
C LYS A 101 -24.78 -8.56 -23.34
N ASN A 102 -23.62 -8.60 -22.69
CA ASN A 102 -22.41 -9.15 -23.29
C ASN A 102 -22.52 -10.64 -23.57
N TRP A 103 -23.14 -11.42 -22.68
CA TRP A 103 -23.37 -12.84 -22.87
C TRP A 103 -24.34 -13.10 -24.04
N MET A 104 -25.47 -12.37 -24.11
CA MET A 104 -26.41 -12.45 -25.23
C MET A 104 -25.74 -12.12 -26.56
N ASN A 105 -24.98 -11.02 -26.63
CA ASN A 105 -24.25 -10.63 -27.85
C ASN A 105 -23.20 -11.65 -28.29
N LYS A 106 -22.58 -12.38 -27.35
CA LYS A 106 -21.63 -13.46 -27.68
C LYS A 106 -22.34 -14.70 -28.22
N ASN A 107 -23.57 -14.97 -27.78
CA ASN A 107 -24.35 -16.12 -28.24
C ASN A 107 -25.09 -15.84 -29.55
N THR A 108 -25.53 -14.60 -29.80
CA THR A 108 -26.14 -14.21 -31.08
C THR A 108 -25.13 -14.19 -32.23
N LYS A 109 -23.85 -13.88 -31.95
CA LYS A 109 -22.75 -13.97 -32.93
C LYS A 109 -22.27 -15.41 -33.20
N LYS A 110 -22.79 -16.41 -32.49
CA LYS A 110 -22.41 -17.83 -32.61
C LYS A 110 -23.48 -18.69 -33.28
N LEU A 111 -24.64 -18.13 -33.62
CA LEU A 111 -25.67 -18.81 -34.39
C LEU A 111 -25.36 -18.63 -35.89
N PRO A 112 -25.17 -19.72 -36.66
CA PRO A 112 -24.99 -19.66 -38.12
C PRO A 112 -26.25 -19.16 -38.85
#